data_AF-A0A6J4BTK0-F1
#
_entry.id   AF-A0A6J4BTK0-F1
#
_cell.length_a   1.000
_cell.length_b   1.000
_cell.length_c   1.000
_cell.angle_alpha   90.00
_cell.angle_beta   90.00
_cell.angle_gamma   90.00
#
_symmetry.space_group_name_H-M   'P 1'
#
loop_
_entity.id
_entity.type
_entity.pdbx_description
1 polymer ?
#
loop_
_entity_poly.entity_id
_entity_poly.type
_entity_poly.pdbx_seq_one_letter_code
_entity_poly.pdbx_strand_id
1 'polypeptide(L)'
;MKVPENAHTPIAARLTLASGGATISVDFDFREEGEQIWTIAVETAGGLSLRLSNGAAALSIDGGPACWTSAKDYPALYAHFAKSITAGAIDADPAPLCLVADALLVTHTERVEAFVE
;
A
#
# COMPACT_ATOMS: atom_id res chain seq x y z
N MET A 1 14.97 6.51 -0.34
CA MET A 1 14.37 6.31 1.00
C MET A 1 15.02 7.26 1.98
N LYS A 2 14.25 7.82 2.91
CA LYS A 2 14.73 8.72 3.96
C LYS A 2 14.80 7.96 5.27
N VAL A 3 15.97 7.92 5.90
CA VAL A 3 16.23 7.17 7.14
C VAL A 3 16.74 8.14 8.21
N PRO A 4 16.05 8.30 9.36
CA PRO A 4 16.53 9.15 10.45
C PRO A 4 17.94 8.76 10.90
N GLU A 5 18.75 9.74 11.31
CA GLU A 5 20.13 9.50 11.76
C GLU A 5 20.22 8.59 13.01
N ASN A 6 19.20 8.60 13.86
CA ASN A 6 19.08 7.79 15.07
C ASN A 6 18.29 6.47 14.86
N ALA A 7 18.01 6.08 13.61
CA ALA A 7 17.25 4.88 13.26
C ALA A 7 17.93 4.02 12.19
N HIS A 8 17.42 2.81 12.01
CA HIS A 8 17.90 1.84 11.01
C HIS A 8 16.88 1.52 9.91
N THR A 9 15.67 2.08 10.00
CA THR A 9 14.58 1.86 9.03
C THR A 9 14.07 3.19 8.49
N PRO A 10 13.58 3.23 7.24
CA PRO A 10 13.12 4.47 6.64
C PRO A 10 11.85 5.01 7.30
N ILE A 11 11.77 6.34 7.38
CA ILE A 11 10.55 7.08 7.79
C ILE A 11 9.71 7.51 6.57
N ALA A 12 10.34 7.57 5.39
CA ALA A 12 9.66 7.85 4.13
C ALA A 12 10.31 7.12 2.94
N ALA A 13 9.50 6.75 1.95
CA ALA A 13 9.93 6.07 0.73
C ALA A 13 9.12 6.55 -0.47
N ARG A 14 9.82 6.97 -1.53
CA ARG A 14 9.25 7.19 -2.85
C ARG A 14 9.79 6.14 -3.79
N LEU A 15 8.90 5.40 -4.45
CA LEU A 15 9.22 4.28 -5.32
C LEU A 15 8.55 4.48 -6.68
N THR A 16 9.20 3.95 -7.71
CA THR A 16 8.60 3.77 -9.03
C THR A 16 8.67 2.29 -9.36
N LEU A 17 7.51 1.66 -9.50
CA LEU A 17 7.37 0.27 -9.89
C LEU A 17 6.90 0.19 -11.34
N ALA A 18 7.14 -0.95 -11.98
CA ALA A 18 6.63 -1.23 -13.32
C ALA A 18 5.98 -2.61 -13.34
N SER A 19 4.85 -2.72 -14.05
CA SER A 19 4.19 -4.00 -14.29
C SER A 19 3.55 -3.97 -15.68
N GLY A 20 4.01 -4.87 -16.56
CA GLY A 20 3.66 -4.82 -17.98
C GLY A 20 4.02 -3.47 -18.59
N GLY A 21 3.02 -2.78 -19.17
CA GLY A 21 3.16 -1.43 -19.71
C GLY A 21 2.83 -0.28 -18.73
N ALA A 22 2.46 -0.59 -17.49
CA ALA A 22 2.07 0.42 -16.50
C ALA A 22 3.25 0.84 -15.62
N THR A 23 3.35 2.15 -15.37
CA THR A 23 4.25 2.73 -14.37
C THR A 23 3.44 3.08 -13.12
N ILE A 24 3.94 2.71 -11.95
CA ILE A 24 3.25 2.86 -10.66
C ILE A 24 4.12 3.74 -9.77
N SER A 25 3.60 4.90 -9.40
CA SER A 25 4.25 5.79 -8.42
C SER A 25 3.73 5.48 -7.02
N VAL A 26 4.64 5.34 -6.07
CA VAL A 26 4.33 5.06 -4.67
C VAL A 26 5.01 6.09 -3.79
N ASP A 27 4.26 6.67 -2.86
CA ASP A 27 4.77 7.59 -1.85
C ASP A 27 4.27 7.15 -0.47
N PHE A 28 5.20 6.81 0.41
CA PHE A 28 4.95 6.52 1.81
C PHE A 28 5.70 7.53 2.66
N ASP A 29 5.00 8.26 3.51
CA ASP A 29 5.62 9.23 4.42
C ASP A 29 4.90 9.23 5.77
N PHE A 30 5.59 8.81 6.83
CA PHE A 30 5.05 8.86 8.19
C PHE A 30 5.15 10.25 8.84
N ARG A 31 5.67 11.24 8.11
CA ARG A 31 5.79 12.63 8.58
C ARG A 31 4.62 13.51 8.12
N GLU A 32 3.61 12.93 7.48
CA GLU A 32 2.41 13.66 7.07
C GLU A 32 1.62 14.12 8.30
N GLU A 33 1.71 15.43 8.60
CA GLU A 33 1.00 16.07 9.71
C GLU A 33 -0.42 16.52 9.32
N GLY A 34 -0.73 16.52 8.01
CA GLY A 34 -2.01 16.92 7.47
C GLY A 34 -3.10 15.85 7.56
N GLU A 35 -4.04 15.91 6.61
CA GLU A 35 -5.03 14.85 6.44
C GLU A 35 -4.32 13.54 6.12
N GLN A 36 -4.68 12.46 6.82
CA GLN A 36 -4.08 11.15 6.60
C GLN A 36 -4.52 10.58 5.24
N ILE A 37 -3.56 10.39 4.33
CA ILE A 37 -3.83 9.95 2.97
C ILE A 37 -3.57 8.44 2.85
N TRP A 38 -4.64 7.68 2.66
CA TRP A 38 -4.59 6.25 2.33
C TRP A 38 -5.32 6.02 1.02
N THR A 39 -4.64 6.32 -0.09
CA THR A 39 -5.25 6.33 -1.44
C THR A 39 -4.47 5.48 -2.42
N ILE A 40 -5.20 4.75 -3.26
CA ILE A 40 -4.68 4.12 -4.49
C ILE A 40 -5.52 4.67 -5.65
N ALA A 41 -4.86 5.32 -6.60
CA ALA A 41 -5.49 5.82 -7.81
C ALA A 41 -5.02 5.00 -9.02
N VAL A 42 -5.95 4.61 -9.89
CA VAL A 42 -5.68 3.83 -11.09
C VAL A 42 -6.39 4.47 -12.27
N GLU A 43 -5.62 4.77 -13.32
CA GLU A 43 -6.15 5.18 -14.61
C GLU A 43 -5.99 4.06 -15.61
N THR A 44 -7.03 3.82 -16.40
CA THR A 44 -7.02 2.78 -17.43
C THR A 44 -6.81 3.39 -18.81
N ALA A 45 -6.29 2.60 -19.76
CA ALA A 45 -6.16 3.03 -21.15
C ALA A 45 -7.50 3.39 -21.82
N GLY A 46 -8.62 2.88 -21.30
CA GLY A 46 -9.97 3.23 -21.75
C GLY A 46 -10.51 4.54 -21.17
N GLY A 47 -9.73 5.27 -20.37
CA GLY A 47 -10.11 6.54 -19.76
C GLY A 47 -10.88 6.41 -18.44
N LEU A 48 -11.16 5.19 -17.96
CA LEU A 48 -11.75 4.97 -16.64
C LEU A 48 -10.77 5.36 -15.55
N SER A 49 -11.22 6.14 -14.57
CA SER A 49 -10.47 6.51 -13.37
C SER A 49 -11.08 5.87 -12.13
N LEU A 50 -10.25 5.17 -11.35
CA LEU A 50 -10.63 4.49 -10.12
C LEU A 50 -9.84 5.11 -8.96
N ARG A 51 -10.52 5.38 -7.85
CA ARG A 51 -9.88 5.85 -6.62
C ARG A 51 -10.37 5.05 -5.42
N LEU A 52 -9.47 4.27 -4.84
CA LEU A 52 -9.63 3.67 -3.51
C LEU A 52 -9.09 4.64 -2.48
N SER A 53 -9.85 4.92 -1.42
CA SER A 53 -9.49 5.83 -0.35
C SER A 53 -9.83 5.22 1.01
N ASN A 54 -9.35 5.83 2.09
CA ASN A 54 -9.58 5.36 3.47
C ASN A 54 -9.13 3.90 3.66
N GLY A 55 -7.95 3.54 3.15
CA GLY A 55 -7.44 2.18 3.23
C GLY A 55 -8.30 1.18 2.46
N ALA A 56 -8.79 1.58 1.29
CA ALA A 56 -9.73 0.83 0.44
C ALA A 56 -11.14 0.63 1.02
N ALA A 57 -11.52 1.35 2.09
CA ALA A 57 -12.89 1.34 2.60
C ALA A 57 -13.90 2.08 1.70
N ALA A 58 -13.41 2.96 0.81
CA ALA A 58 -14.24 3.74 -0.11
C ALA A 58 -13.68 3.69 -1.53
N LEU A 59 -14.52 3.34 -2.50
CA LEU A 59 -14.22 3.33 -3.93
C LEU A 59 -15.03 4.41 -4.66
N SER A 60 -14.38 5.28 -5.42
CA SER A 60 -15.05 6.11 -6.43
C SER A 60 -14.58 5.78 -7.84
N ILE A 61 -15.47 5.98 -8.81
CA ILE A 61 -15.24 5.74 -10.24
C ILE A 61 -15.59 7.03 -10.98
N ASP A 62 -14.70 7.51 -11.85
CA ASP A 62 -14.83 8.73 -12.66
C ASP A 62 -15.27 9.97 -11.84
N GLY A 63 -14.74 10.09 -10.62
CA GLY A 63 -15.08 11.19 -9.71
C GLY A 63 -16.51 11.14 -9.16
N GLY A 64 -17.27 10.07 -9.44
CA GLY A 64 -18.60 9.83 -8.92
C GLY A 64 -18.64 9.59 -7.40
N PRO A 65 -19.84 9.46 -6.83
CA PRO A 65 -20.00 9.24 -5.40
C PRO A 65 -19.28 7.97 -4.94
N ALA A 66 -18.65 8.03 -3.78
CA ALA A 66 -17.94 6.90 -3.21
C ALA A 66 -18.92 5.80 -2.76
N CYS A 67 -18.66 4.58 -3.20
CA CYS A 67 -19.24 3.37 -2.64
C CYS A 67 -18.41 2.94 -1.43
N TRP A 68 -19.05 2.88 -0.27
CA TRP A 68 -18.41 2.49 0.99
C TRP A 68 -18.68 1.03 1.29
N THR A 69 -17.64 0.31 1.72
CA THR A 69 -17.82 -1.04 2.25
C THR A 69 -18.06 -1.02 3.75
N SER A 70 -18.93 -1.91 4.22
CA SER A 70 -19.08 -2.23 5.64
C SER A 70 -18.27 -3.47 6.04
N ALA A 71 -17.47 -4.01 5.10
CA ALA A 71 -16.67 -5.19 5.32
C ALA A 71 -15.69 -4.97 6.49
N LYS A 72 -15.63 -5.96 7.36
CA LYS A 72 -14.64 -6.01 8.44
C LYS A 72 -13.56 -7.01 8.01
N ASP A 73 -12.33 -6.55 7.89
CA ASP A 73 -11.23 -7.34 7.34
C ASP A 73 -10.98 -8.62 8.14
N TYR A 74 -10.99 -8.54 9.47
CA TYR A 74 -10.73 -9.69 10.33
C TYR A 74 -11.78 -10.82 10.21
N PRO A 75 -13.10 -10.56 10.29
CA PRO A 75 -14.10 -11.58 10.03
C PRO A 75 -13.95 -12.28 8.66
N ALA A 76 -13.65 -11.52 7.60
CA ALA A 76 -13.41 -12.10 6.27
C ALA A 76 -12.15 -12.98 6.27
N LEU A 77 -11.08 -12.53 6.91
CA LEU A 77 -9.82 -13.28 7.08
C LEU A 77 -10.06 -14.62 7.81
N TYR A 78 -10.80 -14.62 8.92
CA TYR A 78 -11.09 -15.85 9.66
C TYR A 78 -11.99 -16.81 8.87
N ALA A 79 -12.98 -16.29 8.13
CA ALA A 79 -13.81 -17.12 7.26
C ALA A 79 -12.99 -17.78 6.14
N HIS A 80 -12.02 -17.06 5.56
CA HIS A 80 -11.08 -17.60 4.58
C HIS A 80 -10.14 -18.64 5.19
N PHE A 81 -9.60 -18.37 6.37
CA PHE A 81 -8.72 -19.29 7.08
C PHE A 81 -9.43 -20.62 7.42
N ALA A 82 -10.68 -20.57 7.91
CA ALA A 82 -11.48 -21.77 8.19
C ALA A 82 -11.73 -22.62 6.93
N LYS A 83 -12.00 -21.97 5.78
CA LYS A 83 -12.13 -22.67 4.50
C LYS A 83 -10.82 -23.34 4.09
N SER A 84 -9.69 -22.64 4.25
CA SER A 84 -8.36 -23.17 3.92
C SER A 84 -8.01 -24.39 4.77
N ILE A 85 -8.28 -24.34 6.08
CA ILE A 85 -8.11 -25.50 6.98
C ILE A 85 -8.96 -26.68 6.51
N THR A 86 -10.24 -26.44 6.22
CA THR A 86 -11.17 -27.50 5.79
C THR A 86 -10.72 -28.16 4.47
N ALA A 87 -10.15 -27.36 3.57
CA ALA A 87 -9.61 -27.84 2.31
C ALA A 87 -8.20 -28.45 2.42
N GLY A 88 -7.54 -28.36 3.58
CA GLY A 88 -6.12 -28.72 3.74
C GLY A 88 -5.18 -27.87 2.89
N ALA A 89 -5.57 -26.63 2.58
CA ALA A 89 -4.85 -25.73 1.70
C ALA A 89 -3.98 -24.73 2.48
N ILE A 90 -2.92 -24.26 1.84
CA ILE A 90 -2.07 -23.17 2.32
C ILE A 90 -2.30 -21.99 1.37
N ASP A 91 -2.59 -20.83 1.95
CA ASP A 91 -2.63 -19.56 1.23
C ASP A 91 -1.57 -18.64 1.85
N ALA A 92 -0.46 -18.47 1.15
CA ALA A 92 0.69 -17.69 1.57
C ALA A 92 1.28 -16.99 0.35
N ASP A 93 0.92 -15.72 0.17
CA ASP A 93 1.46 -14.86 -0.89
C ASP A 93 2.58 -13.96 -0.33
N PRO A 94 3.86 -14.21 -0.70
CA PRO A 94 4.98 -13.39 -0.26
C PRO A 94 5.15 -12.11 -1.09
N ALA A 95 4.40 -11.93 -2.19
CA ALA A 95 4.67 -10.87 -3.16
C ALA A 95 4.75 -9.44 -2.55
N PRO A 96 3.86 -9.04 -1.62
CA PRO A 96 3.98 -7.72 -0.99
C PRO A 96 5.28 -7.57 -0.19
N LEU A 97 5.70 -8.62 0.52
CA LEU A 97 6.93 -8.59 1.31
C LEU A 97 8.19 -8.63 0.42
N CYS A 98 8.14 -9.36 -0.69
CA CYS A 98 9.21 -9.33 -1.70
C CYS A 98 9.41 -7.91 -2.26
N LEU A 99 8.33 -7.17 -2.57
CA LEU A 99 8.45 -5.78 -3.02
C LEU A 99 9.09 -4.87 -1.97
N VAL A 100 8.79 -5.07 -0.68
CA VAL A 100 9.43 -4.33 0.42
C VAL A 100 10.92 -4.66 0.50
N ALA A 101 11.27 -5.95 0.43
CA ALA A 101 12.66 -6.40 0.45
C ALA A 101 13.46 -5.84 -0.74
N ASP A 102 12.90 -5.91 -1.95
CA ASP A 102 13.51 -5.36 -3.16
C ASP A 102 13.70 -3.85 -3.03
N ALA A 103 12.69 -3.12 -2.56
CA ALA A 103 12.79 -1.68 -2.35
C ALA A 103 13.92 -1.33 -1.36
N LEU A 104 14.03 -2.06 -0.25
CA LEU A 104 15.11 -1.87 0.72
C LEU A 104 16.50 -2.23 0.15
N LEU A 105 16.56 -3.19 -0.77
CA LEU A 105 17.81 -3.64 -1.39
C LEU A 105 18.33 -2.66 -2.46
N VAL A 106 17.44 -2.10 -3.29
CA VAL A 106 17.85 -1.35 -4.49
C VAL A 106 17.76 0.18 -4.34
N THR A 107 17.02 0.68 -3.36
CA THR A 107 16.75 2.13 -3.28
C THR A 107 17.91 2.88 -2.63
N HIS A 108 18.29 4.01 -3.23
CA HIS A 108 19.21 4.95 -2.59
C HIS A 108 18.68 5.43 -1.23
N THR A 109 19.53 5.40 -0.22
CA THR A 109 19.19 5.82 1.14
C THR A 109 19.82 7.16 1.47
N GLU A 110 19.01 8.07 1.98
CA GLU A 110 19.41 9.40 2.46
C GLU A 110 19.21 9.46 3.97
N ARG A 111 20.23 9.92 4.71
CA ARG A 111 20.11 10.20 6.14
C ARG A 111 19.40 11.54 6.35
N VAL A 112 18.40 11.55 7.21
CA VAL A 112 17.62 12.74 7.57
C VAL A 112 17.69 12.99 9.07
N GLU A 113 17.05 14.07 9.53
CA GLU A 113 16.99 14.47 10.93
C GLU A 113 16.57 13.31 11.83
N ALA A 114 17.07 13.33 13.07
CA ALA A 114 16.69 12.34 14.07
C ALA A 114 15.17 12.33 14.26
N PHE A 115 14.61 11.12 14.39
CA PHE A 115 13.23 10.96 14.82
C PHE A 115 13.12 11.34 16.29
N VAL A 116 12.17 12.20 16.62
CA VAL A 116 11.84 12.64 17.98
C VAL A 116 10.35 12.34 18.19
N GLU A 117 10.03 11.65 19.28
CA GLU A 117 8.65 11.35 19.70
C GLU A 117 7.91 12.58 20.24
#